data_AF-A0A2E0BNW5-F1
#
_entry.id   AF-A0A2E0BNW5-F1
#
_cell.length_a   1.000
_cell.length_b   1.000
_cell.length_c   1.000
_cell.angle_alpha   90.00
_cell.angle_beta   90.00
_cell.angle_gamma   90.00
#
_symmetry.space_group_name_H-M   'P 1'
#
loop_
_entity.id
_entity.type
_entity.pdbx_description
1 polymer ?
#
loop_
_entity_poly.entity_id
_entity_poly.type
_entity_poly.pdbx_seq_one_letter_code
_entity_poly.pdbx_strand_id
1 'polypeptide(L)'
;MTSKKPPRKRGQLGLEEQEFIRNHVGILSTEEIAEALNRTAKPVMRYIAESKIGIKSKDEEETDKTLRRKLHAKTFWVEIEKQFDKSTGELQYFEDTWIGLVKQFREDVLPAEELQIKQFITIDILINRSMKERKRHIADTEKLQEEVDREYKLPEDLRDGPKLANLETQLSFARNSIANYTNEYTKLLNEQQKISKDLKATREQRIKRIEDGKSSWIGLIRMLEDEEIREKEGREMEIMNMSVEQQIKKLSEYHEYQDGEVDTPLLTPETVQDKKDD
;
A
#
# COMPACT_ATOMS: atom_id res chain seq x y z
N MET A 1 -46.09 -19.59 -12.18
CA MET A 1 -46.38 -18.32 -11.49
C MET A 1 -45.26 -17.33 -11.81
N THR A 2 -45.48 -16.40 -12.75
CA THR A 2 -44.48 -15.42 -13.16
C THR A 2 -44.46 -14.27 -12.15
N SER A 3 -43.47 -14.27 -11.25
CA SER A 3 -43.21 -13.16 -10.32
C SER A 3 -42.97 -11.87 -11.13
N LYS A 4 -43.91 -10.93 -11.07
CA LYS A 4 -43.74 -9.61 -11.69
C LYS A 4 -42.67 -8.85 -10.91
N LYS A 5 -41.45 -8.75 -11.47
CA LYS A 5 -40.39 -7.89 -10.92
C LYS A 5 -40.95 -6.46 -10.72
N PRO A 6 -40.68 -5.80 -9.58
CA PRO A 6 -41.14 -4.44 -9.33
C PRO A 6 -40.62 -3.48 -10.41
N PRO A 7 -41.36 -2.40 -10.73
CA PRO A 7 -40.94 -1.44 -11.75
C PRO A 7 -39.59 -0.82 -11.39
N ARG A 8 -38.68 -0.73 -12.38
CA ARG A 8 -37.35 -0.14 -12.19
C ARG A 8 -37.46 1.33 -11.81
N LYS A 9 -36.62 1.76 -10.86
CA LYS A 9 -36.55 3.16 -10.39
C LYS A 9 -36.15 4.09 -11.53
N ARG A 10 -36.79 5.26 -11.61
CA ARG A 10 -36.52 6.34 -12.59
C ARG A 10 -36.23 7.65 -11.85
N GLY A 11 -35.31 8.46 -12.35
CA GLY A 11 -34.90 9.74 -11.73
C GLY A 11 -33.39 9.79 -11.44
N GLN A 12 -32.94 10.84 -10.74
CA GLN A 12 -31.55 11.00 -10.32
C GLN A 12 -31.14 9.91 -9.31
N LEU A 13 -29.86 9.54 -9.27
CA LEU A 13 -29.34 8.58 -8.29
C LEU A 13 -29.32 9.24 -6.90
N GLY A 14 -29.92 8.58 -5.90
CA GLY A 14 -29.85 9.01 -4.51
C GLY A 14 -28.44 8.80 -3.92
N LEU A 15 -28.16 9.43 -2.78
CA LEU A 15 -26.83 9.35 -2.13
C LEU A 15 -26.44 7.92 -1.77
N GLU A 16 -27.38 7.12 -1.26
CA GLU A 16 -27.15 5.70 -0.93
C GLU A 16 -26.87 4.85 -2.19
N GLU A 17 -27.54 5.14 -3.31
CA GLU A 17 -27.29 4.46 -4.58
C GLU A 17 -25.91 4.83 -5.15
N GLN A 18 -25.52 6.09 -5.01
CA GLN A 18 -24.20 6.60 -5.41
C GLN A 18 -23.06 5.97 -4.59
N GLU A 19 -23.26 5.82 -3.28
CA GLU A 19 -22.32 5.15 -2.38
C GLU A 19 -22.21 3.66 -2.70
N PHE A 20 -23.34 2.99 -2.95
CA PHE A 20 -23.36 1.60 -3.37
C PHE A 20 -22.60 1.38 -4.69
N ILE A 21 -22.78 2.26 -5.67
CA ILE A 21 -22.00 2.22 -6.93
C ILE A 21 -20.50 2.38 -6.60
N ARG A 22 -20.11 3.36 -5.78
CA ARG A 22 -18.70 3.60 -5.45
C ARG A 22 -18.01 2.39 -4.80
N ASN A 23 -18.73 1.67 -3.93
CA ASN A 23 -18.18 0.54 -3.19
C ASN A 23 -18.11 -0.76 -4.02
N HIS A 24 -18.88 -0.86 -5.11
CA HIS A 24 -18.97 -2.10 -5.91
C HIS A 24 -18.42 -1.97 -7.34
N VAL A 25 -18.07 -0.76 -7.78
CA VAL A 25 -17.36 -0.55 -9.05
C VAL A 25 -15.97 -1.18 -8.96
N GLY A 26 -15.73 -2.19 -9.80
CA GLY A 26 -14.52 -3.02 -9.81
C GLY A 26 -14.71 -4.42 -9.24
N ILE A 27 -15.80 -4.68 -8.50
CA ILE A 27 -16.16 -6.01 -7.98
C ILE A 27 -17.30 -6.61 -8.82
N LEU A 28 -18.29 -5.80 -9.19
CA LEU A 28 -19.46 -6.22 -9.97
C LEU A 28 -19.49 -5.52 -11.33
N SER A 29 -20.09 -6.18 -12.32
CA SER A 29 -20.35 -5.56 -13.63
C SER A 29 -21.40 -4.44 -13.53
N THR A 30 -21.39 -3.53 -14.49
CA THR A 30 -22.35 -2.42 -14.55
C THR A 30 -23.81 -2.87 -14.58
N GLU A 31 -24.06 -4.03 -15.18
CA GLU A 31 -25.35 -4.69 -15.29
C GLU A 31 -25.81 -5.27 -13.95
N GLU A 32 -24.91 -5.90 -13.20
CA GLU A 32 -25.19 -6.46 -11.88
C GLU A 32 -25.44 -5.37 -10.84
N ILE A 33 -24.65 -4.29 -10.87
CA ILE A 33 -24.88 -3.11 -10.03
C ILE A 33 -26.25 -2.49 -10.34
N ALA A 34 -26.62 -2.41 -11.62
CA ALA A 34 -27.92 -1.91 -12.03
C ALA A 34 -29.07 -2.82 -11.58
N GLU A 35 -28.89 -4.15 -11.61
CA GLU A 35 -29.89 -5.09 -11.12
C GLU A 35 -30.05 -5.01 -9.58
N ALA A 36 -28.95 -4.91 -8.84
CA ALA A 36 -28.97 -4.73 -7.39
C ALA A 36 -29.67 -3.43 -6.96
N LEU A 37 -29.48 -2.34 -7.71
CA LEU A 37 -30.13 -1.06 -7.47
C LEU A 37 -31.55 -0.97 -8.05
N ASN A 38 -32.04 -2.02 -8.69
CA ASN A 38 -33.31 -2.06 -9.43
C ASN A 38 -33.45 -0.88 -10.43
N ARG A 39 -32.37 -0.60 -11.17
CA ARG A 39 -32.25 0.47 -12.17
C ARG A 39 -31.87 -0.09 -13.54
N THR A 40 -31.83 0.80 -14.53
CA THR A 40 -31.25 0.50 -15.84
C THR A 40 -29.74 0.78 -15.80
N ALA A 41 -28.94 0.08 -16.62
CA ALA A 41 -27.49 0.25 -16.65
C ALA A 41 -27.07 1.66 -17.11
N LYS A 42 -27.90 2.36 -17.91
CA LYS A 42 -27.57 3.69 -18.47
C LYS A 42 -27.26 4.75 -17.40
N PRO A 43 -28.11 5.01 -16.38
CA PRO A 43 -27.78 5.93 -15.28
C PRO A 43 -26.53 5.54 -14.49
N VAL A 44 -26.29 4.25 -14.27
CA VAL A 44 -25.12 3.75 -13.53
C VAL A 44 -23.84 4.01 -14.33
N MET A 45 -23.82 3.64 -15.61
CA MET A 45 -22.72 3.95 -16.52
C MET A 45 -22.45 5.45 -16.62
N ARG A 46 -23.51 6.27 -16.72
CA ARG A 46 -23.40 7.72 -16.77
C ARG A 46 -22.76 8.28 -15.48
N TYR A 47 -23.19 7.82 -14.32
CA TYR A 47 -22.63 8.26 -13.04
C TYR A 47 -21.18 7.81 -12.83
N ILE A 48 -20.83 6.59 -13.24
CA ILE A 48 -19.44 6.08 -13.22
C ILE A 48 -18.55 6.96 -14.12
N ALA A 49 -19.01 7.27 -15.33
CA ALA A 49 -18.28 8.10 -16.28
C ALA A 49 -18.15 9.57 -15.81
N GLU A 50 -19.24 10.16 -15.30
CA GLU A 50 -19.25 11.56 -14.81
C GLU A 50 -18.45 11.71 -13.51
N SER A 51 -18.52 10.73 -12.62
CA SER A 51 -17.83 10.76 -11.31
C SER A 51 -16.41 10.18 -11.36
N LYS A 52 -15.96 9.69 -12.54
CA LYS A 52 -14.67 9.02 -12.76
C LYS A 52 -14.37 7.91 -11.75
N ILE A 53 -15.39 7.25 -11.23
CA ILE A 53 -15.24 6.19 -10.23
C ILE A 53 -14.61 5.00 -10.93
N GLY A 54 -13.38 4.65 -10.58
CA GLY A 54 -12.61 3.57 -11.21
C GLY A 54 -11.85 3.96 -12.49
N ILE A 55 -11.83 5.24 -12.87
CA ILE A 55 -10.99 5.75 -13.97
C ILE A 55 -9.84 6.52 -13.34
N LYS A 56 -8.61 6.02 -13.51
CA LYS A 56 -7.39 6.74 -13.08
C LYS A 56 -7.40 8.14 -13.68
N SER A 57 -7.01 9.14 -12.88
CA SER A 57 -6.82 10.49 -13.44
C SER A 57 -5.75 10.45 -14.54
N LYS A 58 -5.78 11.38 -15.51
CA LYS A 58 -4.71 11.46 -16.52
C LYS A 58 -3.32 11.55 -15.86
N ASP A 59 -3.25 12.25 -14.73
CA ASP A 59 -2.02 12.38 -13.96
C ASP A 59 -1.59 11.06 -13.31
N GLU A 60 -2.54 10.24 -12.86
CA GLU A 60 -2.28 8.89 -12.32
C GLU A 60 -1.83 7.90 -13.39
N GLU A 61 -2.40 7.97 -14.59
CA GLU A 61 -1.97 7.14 -15.73
C GLU A 61 -0.56 7.51 -16.20
N GLU A 62 -0.24 8.81 -16.25
CA GLU A 62 1.10 9.27 -16.61
C GLU A 62 2.14 8.93 -15.53
N THR A 63 1.77 8.99 -14.24
CA THR A 63 2.66 8.50 -13.17
C THR A 63 2.89 6.99 -13.29
N ASP A 64 1.86 6.19 -13.54
CA ASP A 64 2.02 4.74 -13.75
C ASP A 64 2.94 4.42 -14.92
N LYS A 65 2.76 5.10 -16.07
CA LYS A 65 3.63 4.95 -17.24
C LYS A 65 5.08 5.31 -16.90
N THR A 66 5.27 6.40 -16.16
CA THR A 66 6.60 6.84 -15.75
C THR A 66 7.26 5.83 -14.82
N LEU A 67 6.52 5.29 -13.85
CA LEU A 67 7.01 4.25 -12.94
C LEU A 67 7.33 2.94 -13.67
N ARG A 68 6.53 2.54 -14.67
CA ARG A 68 6.86 1.40 -15.54
C ARG A 68 8.18 1.60 -16.28
N ARG A 69 8.38 2.78 -16.88
CA ARG A 69 9.65 3.10 -17.55
C ARG A 69 10.83 3.06 -16.57
N LYS A 70 10.66 3.59 -15.36
CA LYS A 70 11.69 3.52 -14.30
C LYS A 70 11.98 2.06 -13.92
N LEU A 71 10.97 1.21 -13.82
CA LEU A 71 11.13 -0.23 -13.55
C LEU A 71 11.91 -0.92 -14.68
N HIS A 72 11.55 -0.68 -15.94
CA HIS A 72 12.24 -1.27 -17.09
C HIS A 72 13.70 -0.84 -17.22
N ALA A 73 14.05 0.34 -16.70
CA ALA A 73 15.41 0.83 -16.64
C ALA A 73 16.24 0.20 -15.50
N LYS A 74 15.64 -0.58 -14.59
CA LYS A 74 16.36 -1.22 -13.49
C LYS A 74 17.26 -2.35 -14.00
N THR A 75 18.42 -2.49 -13.36
CA THR A 75 19.43 -3.49 -13.72
C THR A 75 18.92 -4.93 -13.65
N PHE A 76 17.95 -5.21 -12.77
CA PHE A 76 17.37 -6.54 -12.63
C PHE A 76 16.22 -6.84 -13.59
N TRP A 77 15.73 -5.87 -14.37
CA TRP A 77 14.55 -6.05 -15.22
C TRP A 77 14.75 -7.13 -16.29
N VAL A 78 15.93 -7.15 -16.92
CA VAL A 78 16.28 -8.15 -17.94
C VAL A 78 16.21 -9.58 -17.38
N GLU A 79 16.53 -9.75 -16.10
CA GLU A 79 16.46 -11.04 -15.42
C GLU A 79 15.00 -11.42 -15.11
N ILE A 80 14.17 -10.46 -14.71
CA ILE A 80 12.73 -10.66 -14.48
C ILE A 80 12.02 -11.09 -15.77
N GLU A 81 12.34 -10.47 -16.91
CA GLU A 81 11.78 -10.86 -18.21
C GLU A 81 12.17 -12.29 -18.64
N LYS A 82 13.30 -12.81 -18.17
CA LYS A 82 13.73 -14.20 -18.45
C LYS A 82 13.08 -15.20 -17.50
N GLN A 83 12.75 -14.79 -16.28
CA GLN A 83 12.21 -15.68 -15.24
C GLN A 83 10.69 -15.86 -15.32
N PHE A 84 9.97 -14.85 -15.81
CA PHE A 84 8.50 -14.84 -15.83
C PHE A 84 7.92 -14.77 -17.24
N ASP A 85 6.85 -15.53 -17.45
CA ASP A 85 6.23 -15.65 -18.75
C ASP A 85 5.24 -14.51 -19.04
N LYS A 86 5.32 -13.95 -20.26
CA LYS A 86 4.35 -12.95 -20.75
C LYS A 86 2.97 -13.58 -20.99
N SER A 87 2.91 -14.84 -21.40
CA SER A 87 1.66 -15.54 -21.76
C SER A 87 0.78 -15.89 -20.56
N THR A 88 1.37 -16.08 -19.38
CA THR A 88 0.64 -16.38 -18.14
C THR A 88 0.17 -15.13 -17.41
N GLY A 89 0.63 -13.94 -17.83
CA GLY A 89 0.35 -12.67 -17.15
C GLY A 89 1.25 -12.39 -15.95
N GLU A 90 2.24 -13.25 -15.65
CA GLU A 90 3.15 -13.09 -14.51
C GLU A 90 3.97 -11.79 -14.60
N LEU A 91 4.43 -11.42 -15.80
CA LEU A 91 5.19 -10.19 -15.99
C LEU A 91 4.34 -8.94 -15.73
N GLN A 92 3.09 -8.95 -16.21
CA GLN A 92 2.15 -7.86 -15.97
C GLN A 92 1.81 -7.75 -14.49
N TYR A 93 1.58 -8.88 -13.83
CA TYR A 93 1.39 -8.93 -12.39
C TYR A 93 2.59 -8.34 -11.62
N PHE A 94 3.80 -8.66 -12.05
CA PHE A 94 5.02 -8.10 -11.46
C PHE A 94 5.05 -6.57 -11.59
N GLU A 95 4.83 -6.04 -12.79
CA GLU A 95 4.83 -4.59 -13.05
C GLU A 95 3.77 -3.88 -12.21
N ASP A 96 2.54 -4.36 -12.24
CA ASP A 96 1.41 -3.72 -11.57
C ASP A 96 1.59 -3.74 -10.04
N THR A 97 2.08 -4.85 -9.49
CA THR A 97 2.38 -4.98 -8.06
C THR A 97 3.55 -4.09 -7.64
N TRP A 98 4.60 -4.02 -8.46
CA TRP A 98 5.75 -3.16 -8.20
C TRP A 98 5.34 -1.69 -8.12
N ILE A 99 4.58 -1.22 -9.12
CA ILE A 99 4.09 0.17 -9.16
C ILE A 99 3.21 0.46 -7.95
N GLY A 100 2.29 -0.45 -7.61
CA GLY A 100 1.41 -0.30 -6.45
C GLY A 100 2.20 -0.15 -5.15
N LEU A 101 3.22 -0.99 -4.96
CA LEU A 101 4.10 -0.90 -3.79
C LEU A 101 4.88 0.41 -3.79
N VAL A 102 5.59 0.76 -4.88
CA VAL A 102 6.36 2.00 -4.96
C VAL A 102 5.50 3.25 -4.72
N LYS A 103 4.26 3.27 -5.22
CA LYS A 103 3.29 4.34 -4.93
C LYS A 103 2.96 4.46 -3.44
N GLN A 104 2.79 3.33 -2.75
CA GLN A 104 2.55 3.32 -1.29
C GLN A 104 3.74 3.89 -0.49
N PHE A 105 4.96 3.76 -1.01
CA PHE A 105 6.17 4.35 -0.44
C PHE A 105 6.41 5.81 -0.87
N ARG A 106 5.46 6.44 -1.60
CA ARG A 106 5.55 7.83 -2.08
C ARG A 106 6.84 8.13 -2.86
N GLU A 107 7.33 7.14 -3.62
CA GLU A 107 8.58 7.21 -4.40
C GLU A 107 9.89 7.35 -3.58
N ASP A 108 9.86 7.40 -2.24
CA ASP A 108 11.08 7.39 -1.41
C ASP A 108 11.47 5.95 -1.02
N VAL A 109 11.77 5.14 -2.05
CA VAL A 109 12.21 3.75 -1.90
C VAL A 109 13.72 3.70 -2.08
N LEU A 110 14.43 3.19 -1.05
CA LEU A 110 15.87 2.98 -1.14
C LEU A 110 16.21 1.83 -2.09
N PRO A 111 17.39 1.81 -2.74
CA PRO A 111 17.81 0.69 -3.58
C PRO A 111 17.75 -0.68 -2.89
N ALA A 112 17.97 -0.73 -1.57
CA ALA A 112 17.84 -1.96 -0.79
C ALA A 112 16.36 -2.41 -0.65
N GLU A 113 15.46 -1.47 -0.43
CA GLU A 113 14.00 -1.73 -0.35
C GLU A 113 13.46 -2.14 -1.73
N GLU A 114 13.99 -1.56 -2.81
CA GLU A 114 13.69 -1.99 -4.17
C GLU A 114 14.05 -3.47 -4.38
N LEU A 115 15.23 -3.92 -3.94
CA LEU A 115 15.60 -5.34 -4.01
C LEU A 115 14.69 -6.24 -3.16
N GLN A 116 14.28 -5.76 -1.99
CA GLN A 116 13.33 -6.48 -1.13
C GLN A 116 11.94 -6.59 -1.77
N ILE A 117 11.44 -5.51 -2.39
CA ILE A 117 10.18 -5.52 -3.15
C ILE A 117 10.29 -6.51 -4.32
N LYS A 118 11.43 -6.54 -5.02
CA LYS A 118 11.68 -7.48 -6.13
C LYS A 118 11.57 -8.92 -5.62
N GLN A 119 12.26 -9.24 -4.52
CA GLN A 119 12.22 -10.55 -3.91
C GLN A 119 10.80 -10.91 -3.45
N PHE A 120 10.09 -9.98 -2.81
CA PHE A 120 8.73 -10.16 -2.34
C PHE A 120 7.78 -10.59 -3.48
N ILE A 121 7.78 -9.85 -4.59
CA ILE A 121 6.91 -10.13 -5.74
C ILE A 121 7.34 -11.44 -6.43
N THR A 122 8.65 -11.69 -6.51
CA THR A 122 9.18 -12.94 -7.09
C THR A 122 8.68 -14.16 -6.32
N ILE A 123 8.79 -14.14 -5.00
CA ILE A 123 8.31 -15.23 -4.13
C ILE A 123 6.79 -15.39 -4.28
N ASP A 124 6.05 -14.29 -4.39
CA ASP A 124 4.60 -14.34 -4.57
C ASP A 124 4.19 -15.05 -5.87
N ILE A 125 4.89 -14.76 -6.98
CA ILE A 125 4.68 -15.45 -8.26
C ILE A 125 5.01 -16.94 -8.13
N LEU A 126 6.10 -17.30 -7.44
CA LEU A 126 6.48 -18.70 -7.20
C LEU A 126 5.45 -19.44 -6.33
N ILE A 127 4.87 -18.77 -5.33
CA ILE A 127 3.76 -19.29 -4.53
C ILE A 127 2.58 -19.61 -5.44
N ASN A 128 2.19 -18.68 -6.32
CA ASN A 128 1.09 -18.90 -7.26
C ASN A 128 1.37 -20.08 -8.22
N ARG A 129 2.61 -20.22 -8.70
CA ARG A 129 3.03 -21.34 -9.55
C ARG A 129 2.96 -22.68 -8.81
N SER A 130 3.51 -22.77 -7.60
CA SER A 130 3.46 -23.99 -6.79
C SER A 130 2.02 -24.40 -6.44
N MET A 131 1.14 -23.43 -6.20
CA MET A 131 -0.28 -23.68 -5.95
C MET A 131 -1.02 -24.19 -7.19
N LYS A 132 -0.68 -23.68 -8.38
CA LYS A 132 -1.23 -24.18 -9.65
C LYS A 132 -0.82 -25.62 -9.93
N GLU A 133 0.45 -25.96 -9.75
CA GLU A 133 0.92 -27.35 -9.92
C GLU A 133 0.34 -28.29 -8.86
N ARG A 134 0.24 -27.84 -7.60
CA ARG A 134 -0.43 -28.60 -6.55
C ARG A 134 -1.88 -28.92 -6.92
N LYS A 135 -2.64 -27.95 -7.43
CA LYS A 135 -4.02 -28.16 -7.90
C LYS A 135 -4.09 -29.20 -9.02
N ARG A 136 -3.14 -29.16 -9.96
CA ARG A 136 -3.03 -30.16 -11.04
C ARG A 136 -2.76 -31.56 -10.49
N HIS A 137 -1.79 -31.71 -9.59
CA HIS A 137 -1.47 -33.00 -8.99
C HIS A 137 -2.60 -33.57 -8.14
N ILE A 138 -3.40 -32.72 -7.47
CA ILE A 138 -4.61 -33.16 -6.77
C ILE A 138 -5.61 -33.75 -7.77
N ALA A 139 -5.90 -33.05 -8.87
CA ALA A 139 -6.81 -33.54 -9.91
C ALA A 139 -6.31 -34.83 -10.58
N ASP A 140 -5.00 -34.95 -10.80
CA ASP A 140 -4.40 -36.17 -11.35
C ASP A 140 -4.48 -37.34 -10.34
N THR A 141 -4.30 -37.06 -9.05
CA THR A 141 -4.47 -38.04 -7.97
C THR A 141 -5.91 -38.56 -7.89
N GLU A 142 -6.90 -37.67 -8.04
CA GLU A 142 -8.32 -38.04 -8.06
C GLU A 142 -8.64 -38.97 -9.24
N LYS A 143 -8.18 -38.62 -10.45
CA LYS A 143 -8.36 -39.49 -11.64
C LYS A 143 -7.71 -40.85 -11.47
N LEU A 144 -6.46 -40.89 -11.00
CA LEU A 144 -5.75 -42.15 -10.75
C LEU A 144 -6.46 -42.99 -9.68
N GLN A 145 -6.98 -42.36 -8.62
CA GLN A 145 -7.76 -43.06 -7.59
C GLN A 145 -9.04 -43.66 -8.18
N GLU A 146 -9.76 -42.95 -9.05
CA GLU A 146 -10.96 -43.49 -9.71
C GLU A 146 -10.65 -44.69 -10.60
N GLU A 147 -9.51 -44.70 -11.29
CA GLU A 147 -9.06 -45.83 -12.11
C GLU A 147 -8.67 -47.03 -11.24
N VAL A 148 -7.94 -46.80 -10.15
CA VAL A 148 -7.60 -47.84 -9.16
C VAL A 148 -8.87 -48.44 -8.55
N ASP A 149 -9.82 -47.61 -8.12
CA ASP A 149 -11.08 -48.05 -7.53
C ASP A 149 -11.93 -48.85 -8.54
N ARG A 150 -11.85 -48.51 -9.83
CA ARG A 150 -12.54 -49.24 -10.91
C ARG A 150 -11.96 -50.64 -11.11
N GLU A 151 -10.64 -50.76 -11.09
CA GLU A 151 -9.97 -52.08 -11.15
C GLU A 151 -10.27 -52.92 -9.89
N TYR A 152 -10.28 -52.30 -8.71
CA TYR A 152 -10.63 -53.00 -7.46
C TYR A 152 -12.09 -53.49 -7.41
N LYS A 153 -13.01 -52.84 -8.13
CA LYS A 153 -14.42 -53.29 -8.24
C LYS A 153 -14.58 -54.56 -9.09
N LEU A 154 -13.60 -54.91 -9.91
CA LEU A 154 -13.63 -56.15 -10.68
C LEU A 154 -13.38 -57.36 -9.76
N PRO A 155 -14.00 -58.53 -10.04
CA PRO A 155 -13.66 -59.80 -9.41
C PRO A 155 -12.17 -60.10 -9.55
N GLU A 156 -11.56 -60.72 -8.54
CA GLU A 156 -10.10 -60.92 -8.44
C GLU A 156 -9.51 -61.66 -9.66
N ASP A 157 -10.24 -62.60 -10.23
CA ASP A 157 -9.83 -63.36 -11.42
C ASP A 157 -9.78 -62.53 -12.72
N LEU A 158 -10.43 -61.36 -12.73
CA LEU A 158 -10.49 -60.45 -13.89
C LEU A 158 -9.60 -59.21 -13.72
N ARG A 159 -8.88 -59.09 -12.60
CA ARG A 159 -8.01 -57.95 -12.33
C ARG A 159 -6.69 -58.08 -13.08
N ASP A 160 -6.28 -56.98 -13.71
CA ASP A 160 -4.94 -56.87 -14.29
C ASP A 160 -3.95 -56.42 -13.19
N GLY A 161 -3.31 -57.41 -12.54
CA GLY A 161 -2.32 -57.16 -11.48
C GLY A 161 -1.17 -56.23 -11.89
N PRO A 162 -0.52 -56.44 -13.04
CA PRO A 162 0.50 -55.51 -13.56
C PRO A 162 0.02 -54.08 -13.76
N LYS A 163 -1.18 -53.89 -14.32
CA LYS A 163 -1.76 -52.56 -14.51
C LYS A 163 -2.10 -51.89 -13.18
N LEU A 164 -2.67 -52.64 -12.23
CA LEU A 164 -3.01 -52.14 -10.91
C LEU A 164 -1.76 -51.68 -10.14
N ALA A 165 -0.69 -52.48 -10.14
CA ALA A 165 0.57 -52.12 -9.50
C ALA A 165 1.20 -50.84 -10.09
N ASN A 166 1.08 -50.64 -11.42
CA ASN A 166 1.53 -49.42 -12.08
C ASN A 166 0.69 -48.20 -11.66
N LEU A 167 -0.64 -48.34 -11.59
CA LEU A 167 -1.54 -47.27 -11.14
C LEU A 167 -1.28 -46.87 -9.68
N GLU A 168 -1.08 -47.85 -8.79
CA GLU A 168 -0.74 -47.61 -7.38
C GLU A 168 0.61 -46.91 -7.22
N THR A 169 1.59 -47.28 -8.05
CA THR A 169 2.90 -46.63 -8.09
C THR A 169 2.77 -45.16 -8.51
N GLN A 170 2.03 -44.88 -9.58
CA GLN A 170 1.78 -43.51 -10.04
C GLN A 170 1.00 -42.68 -9.01
N LEU A 171 0.01 -43.28 -8.35
CA LEU A 171 -0.75 -42.65 -7.28
C LEU A 171 0.14 -42.28 -6.08
N SER A 172 1.07 -43.17 -5.70
CA SER A 172 2.06 -42.91 -4.65
C SER A 172 2.97 -41.74 -5.00
N PHE A 173 3.49 -41.68 -6.24
CA PHE A 173 4.30 -40.56 -6.73
C PHE A 173 3.52 -39.23 -6.74
N ALA A 174 2.26 -39.24 -7.18
CA ALA A 174 1.41 -38.05 -7.20
C ALA A 174 1.15 -37.53 -5.78
N ARG A 175 0.83 -38.41 -4.82
CA ARG A 175 0.66 -38.06 -3.40
C ARG A 175 1.92 -37.48 -2.78
N ASN A 176 3.10 -38.07 -3.07
CA ASN A 176 4.38 -37.55 -2.59
C ASN A 176 4.66 -36.14 -3.15
N SER A 177 4.36 -35.93 -4.44
CA SER A 177 4.53 -34.62 -5.09
C SER A 177 3.68 -33.53 -4.43
N ILE A 178 2.43 -33.82 -4.07
CA ILE A 178 1.55 -32.89 -3.33
C ILE A 178 2.18 -32.45 -2.00
N ALA A 179 2.78 -33.38 -1.25
CA ALA A 179 3.45 -33.07 0.01
C ALA A 179 4.67 -32.17 -0.22
N ASN A 180 5.46 -32.43 -1.27
CA ASN A 180 6.63 -31.62 -1.61
C ASN A 180 6.24 -30.17 -1.95
N TYR A 181 5.23 -29.95 -2.80
CA TYR A 181 4.75 -28.59 -3.11
C TYR A 181 4.14 -27.88 -1.90
N THR A 182 3.51 -28.62 -0.97
CA THR A 182 2.98 -28.03 0.27
C THR A 182 4.10 -27.54 1.19
N ASN A 183 5.20 -28.30 1.25
CA ASN A 183 6.39 -27.91 2.01
C ASN A 183 7.09 -26.70 1.37
N GLU A 184 7.23 -26.69 0.04
CA GLU A 184 7.78 -25.55 -0.70
C GLU A 184 6.94 -24.28 -0.49
N TYR A 185 5.61 -24.39 -0.66
CA TYR A 185 4.67 -23.30 -0.39
C TYR A 185 4.87 -22.70 1.00
N THR A 186 4.96 -23.54 2.03
CA THR A 186 5.11 -23.08 3.42
C THR A 186 6.43 -22.33 3.62
N LYS A 187 7.52 -22.81 3.00
CA LYS A 187 8.83 -22.14 3.06
C LYS A 187 8.81 -20.78 2.36
N LEU A 188 8.27 -20.72 1.14
CA LEU A 188 8.14 -19.49 0.37
C LEU A 188 7.27 -18.47 1.11
N LEU A 189 6.14 -18.90 1.68
CA LEU A 189 5.24 -18.04 2.46
C LEU A 189 5.94 -17.45 3.69
N ASN A 190 6.72 -18.25 4.42
CA ASN A 190 7.46 -17.77 5.58
C ASN A 190 8.52 -16.72 5.19
N GLU A 191 9.22 -16.93 4.07
CA GLU A 191 10.20 -15.97 3.56
C GLU A 191 9.53 -14.67 3.11
N GLN A 192 8.40 -14.77 2.41
CA GLN A 192 7.59 -13.63 2.00
C GLN A 192 7.14 -12.79 3.22
N GLN A 193 6.62 -13.45 4.27
CA GLN A 193 6.19 -12.78 5.50
C GLN A 193 7.34 -12.07 6.20
N LYS A 194 8.53 -12.70 6.21
CA LYS A 194 9.75 -12.09 6.78
C LYS A 194 10.13 -10.81 6.03
N ILE A 195 10.20 -10.86 4.69
CA ILE A 195 10.52 -9.69 3.86
C ILE A 195 9.48 -8.58 4.07
N SER A 196 8.19 -8.93 4.14
CA SER A 196 7.11 -7.96 4.39
C SER A 196 7.26 -7.25 5.74
N LYS A 197 7.64 -8.01 6.78
CA LYS A 197 7.90 -7.44 8.12
C LYS A 197 9.13 -6.54 8.11
N ASP A 198 10.21 -6.97 7.46
CA ASP A 198 11.45 -6.22 7.39
C ASP A 198 11.26 -4.89 6.63
N LEU A 199 10.55 -4.90 5.50
CA LEU A 199 10.18 -3.69 4.75
C LEU A 199 9.38 -2.68 5.57
N LYS A 200 8.46 -3.14 6.42
CA LYS A 200 7.69 -2.27 7.31
C LYS A 200 8.58 -1.70 8.42
N ALA A 201 9.43 -2.53 9.01
CA ALA A 201 10.31 -2.14 10.09
C ALA A 201 11.38 -1.12 9.63
N THR A 202 12.00 -1.30 8.47
CA THR A 202 12.97 -0.33 7.92
C THR A 202 12.34 1.03 7.70
N ARG A 203 11.11 1.05 7.17
CA ARG A 203 10.33 2.28 6.98
C ARG A 203 10.02 2.96 8.31
N GLU A 204 9.53 2.22 9.29
CA GLU A 204 9.19 2.78 10.61
C GLU A 204 10.44 3.34 11.31
N GLN A 205 11.56 2.63 11.26
CA GLN A 205 12.84 3.11 11.78
C GLN A 205 13.34 4.38 11.09
N ARG A 206 13.06 4.53 9.80
CA ARG A 206 13.43 5.72 9.03
C ARG A 206 12.58 6.92 9.44
N ILE A 207 11.26 6.73 9.55
CA ILE A 207 10.33 7.77 10.00
C ILE A 207 10.70 8.23 11.41
N LYS A 208 10.92 7.30 12.35
CA LYS A 208 11.36 7.63 13.71
C LYS A 208 12.68 8.40 13.72
N ARG A 209 13.68 8.00 12.93
CA ARG A 209 14.95 8.76 12.82
C ARG A 209 14.75 10.17 12.27
N ILE A 210 13.82 10.38 11.34
CA ILE A 210 13.50 11.72 10.83
C ILE A 210 12.77 12.55 11.90
N GLU A 211 11.85 11.95 12.65
CA GLU A 211 11.11 12.62 13.74
C GLU A 211 12.02 12.98 14.91
N ASP A 212 12.85 12.03 15.37
CA ASP A 212 13.87 12.24 16.41
C ASP A 212 14.95 13.23 15.93
N GLY A 213 15.29 13.19 14.64
CA GLY A 213 16.27 14.09 14.03
C GLY A 213 15.79 15.53 13.87
N LYS A 214 14.49 15.82 14.04
CA LYS A 214 13.95 17.19 14.06
C LYS A 214 13.87 17.77 15.47
N SER A 215 13.74 16.90 16.48
CA SER A 215 13.59 17.29 17.89
C SER A 215 14.88 17.14 18.71
N SER A 216 15.86 16.40 18.22
CA SER A 216 17.18 16.25 18.85
C SER A 216 18.03 17.51 18.67
N TRP A 217 18.77 17.90 19.71
CA TRP A 217 19.71 19.03 19.71
C TRP A 217 20.71 18.98 18.53
N ILE A 218 21.20 17.80 18.17
CA ILE A 218 22.08 17.59 17.00
C ILE A 218 21.33 17.85 15.68
N GLY A 219 20.04 17.55 15.64
CA GLY A 219 19.14 17.82 14.54
C GLY A 219 18.90 19.31 14.31
N LEU A 220 18.66 20.05 15.39
CA LEU A 220 18.57 21.50 15.38
C LEU A 220 19.88 22.16 14.93
N ILE A 221 21.04 21.64 15.36
CA ILE A 221 22.35 22.12 14.89
C ILE A 221 22.51 21.91 13.39
N ARG A 222 22.12 20.74 12.84
CA ARG A 222 22.16 20.50 11.39
C ARG A 222 21.18 21.37 10.62
N MET A 223 20.00 21.67 11.17
CA MET A 223 19.08 22.63 10.56
C MET A 223 19.68 24.04 10.48
N LEU A 224 20.52 24.42 11.45
CA LEU A 224 21.26 25.69 11.46
C LEU A 224 22.53 25.67 10.58
N GLU A 225 22.96 24.52 10.06
CA GLU A 225 24.01 24.44 9.04
C GLU A 225 23.50 24.88 7.66
N ASP A 226 22.19 24.78 7.42
CA ASP A 226 21.55 25.29 6.20
C ASP A 226 21.41 26.82 6.29
N GLU A 227 22.05 27.51 5.34
CA GLU A 227 22.15 28.97 5.32
C GLU A 227 20.79 29.66 5.13
N GLU A 228 19.89 29.11 4.32
CA GLU A 228 18.56 29.70 4.10
C GLU A 228 17.69 29.59 5.35
N ILE A 229 17.69 28.42 6.00
CA ILE A 229 16.92 28.19 7.22
C ILE A 229 17.48 29.05 8.35
N ARG A 230 18.81 29.12 8.49
CA ARG A 230 19.48 29.94 9.51
C ARG A 230 19.18 31.42 9.36
N GLU A 231 19.22 31.96 8.14
CA GLU A 231 18.87 33.38 7.92
C GLU A 231 17.41 33.67 8.24
N LYS A 232 16.50 32.77 7.85
CA LYS A 232 15.06 32.97 8.08
C LYS A 232 14.74 32.96 9.56
N GLU A 233 15.14 31.90 10.27
CA GLU A 233 14.93 31.77 11.72
C GLU A 233 15.67 32.88 12.49
N GLY A 234 16.86 33.28 12.04
CA GLY A 234 17.60 34.40 12.61
C GLY A 234 16.87 35.74 12.47
N ARG A 235 16.25 36.01 11.31
CA ARG A 235 15.42 37.22 11.13
C ARG A 235 14.18 37.20 12.01
N GLU A 236 13.51 36.05 12.11
CA GLU A 236 12.32 35.91 12.98
C GLU A 236 12.69 36.12 14.45
N MET A 237 13.81 35.55 14.92
CA MET A 237 14.34 35.80 16.26
C MET A 237 14.68 37.27 16.50
N GLU A 238 15.33 37.95 15.54
CA GLU A 238 15.68 39.36 15.70
C GLU A 238 14.43 40.25 15.77
N ILE A 239 13.42 39.97 14.94
CA ILE A 239 12.13 40.66 14.99
C ILE A 239 11.45 40.45 16.34
N MET A 240 11.49 39.22 16.86
CA MET A 240 10.97 38.92 18.18
C MET A 240 11.75 39.65 19.28
N ASN A 241 13.08 39.69 19.20
CA ASN A 241 13.93 40.42 20.15
C ASN A 241 13.61 41.92 20.14
N MET A 242 13.56 42.54 18.96
CA MET A 242 13.16 43.96 18.81
C MET A 242 11.76 44.24 19.38
N SER A 243 10.82 43.32 19.18
CA SER A 243 9.46 43.44 19.72
C SER A 243 9.46 43.34 21.25
N VAL A 244 10.25 42.42 21.81
CA VAL A 244 10.43 42.27 23.25
C VAL A 244 11.09 43.52 23.84
N GLU A 245 12.16 44.04 23.23
CA GLU A 245 12.80 45.27 23.67
C GLU A 245 11.86 46.48 23.64
N GLN A 246 11.02 46.60 22.61
CA GLN A 246 10.01 47.66 22.54
C GLN A 246 8.96 47.52 23.65
N GLN A 247 8.49 46.30 23.93
CA GLN A 247 7.56 46.07 25.03
C GLN A 247 8.21 46.32 26.39
N ILE A 248 9.46 45.91 26.59
CA ILE A 248 10.22 46.20 27.81
C ILE A 248 10.28 47.71 28.01
N LYS A 249 10.74 48.48 27.02
CA LYS A 249 10.79 49.96 27.10
C LYS A 249 9.43 50.57 27.46
N LYS A 250 8.37 50.14 26.77
CA LYS A 250 7.01 50.62 27.03
C LYS A 250 6.53 50.31 28.45
N LEU A 251 6.86 49.12 28.97
CA LEU A 251 6.49 48.71 30.31
C LEU A 251 7.41 49.29 31.39
N SER A 252 8.58 49.83 31.01
CA SER A 252 9.52 50.55 31.88
C SER A 252 9.21 52.04 32.00
N GLU A 253 8.32 52.59 31.16
CA GLU A 253 7.84 53.96 31.25
C GLU A 253 6.74 54.12 32.32
N TYR A 254 6.53 55.35 32.76
CA TYR A 254 5.46 55.68 33.70
C TYR A 254 4.08 55.50 33.05
N HIS A 255 3.22 54.72 33.70
CA HIS A 255 1.87 54.45 33.25
C HIS A 255 0.86 54.98 34.28
N GLU A 256 -0.12 55.76 33.82
CA GLU A 256 -1.25 56.17 34.64
C GLU A 256 -2.31 55.08 34.60
N TYR A 257 -2.59 54.49 35.76
CA TYR A 257 -3.59 53.45 35.93
C TYR A 257 -5.00 54.05 36.03
N GLN A 258 -6.04 53.20 35.93
CA GLN A 258 -7.44 53.66 35.88
C GLN A 258 -7.91 54.38 37.16
N ASP A 259 -7.18 54.23 38.26
CA ASP A 259 -7.38 54.89 39.55
C ASP A 259 -6.67 56.26 39.65
N GLY A 260 -5.91 56.66 38.62
CA GLY A 260 -5.13 57.90 38.58
C GLY A 260 -3.77 57.79 39.27
N GLU A 261 -3.37 56.60 39.73
CA GLU A 261 -2.02 56.35 40.26
C GLU A 261 -1.02 56.22 39.09
N VAL A 262 0.16 56.82 39.25
CA VAL A 262 1.23 56.76 38.24
C VAL A 262 2.34 55.86 38.75
N ASP A 263 2.52 54.71 38.13
CA ASP A 263 3.58 53.75 38.48
C ASP A 263 4.17 53.09 37.22
N THR A 264 5.27 52.35 37.38
CA THR A 264 5.97 51.66 36.30
C THR A 264 5.54 50.19 36.25
N PRO A 265 4.93 49.73 35.15
CA PRO A 265 4.45 48.34 35.05
C PRO A 265 5.50 47.24 35.22
N LEU A 266 6.76 47.49 34.84
CA LEU A 266 7.84 46.51 34.88
C LEU A 266 9.06 47.02 35.65
N LEU A 267 9.39 46.31 36.75
CA LEU A 267 10.52 46.62 37.62
C LEU A 267 11.65 45.59 37.40
N THR A 268 12.72 46.02 36.74
CA THR A 268 13.98 45.28 36.58
C THR A 268 15.13 46.02 37.25
N PRO A 269 16.24 45.34 37.63
CA PRO A 269 17.41 46.00 38.23
C PRO A 269 17.93 47.17 37.38
N GLU A 270 17.89 47.04 36.06
CA GLU A 270 18.31 48.08 35.12
C GLU A 270 17.37 49.30 35.18
N THR A 271 16.05 49.09 35.12
CA THR A 271 15.05 50.17 35.11
C THR A 271 14.92 50.91 36.45
N VAL A 272 15.39 50.30 37.53
CA VAL A 272 15.40 50.89 38.88
C VAL A 272 16.71 51.67 39.15
N GLN A 273 17.82 51.29 38.50
CA GLN A 273 19.09 52.01 38.60
C GLN A 273 19.10 53.31 37.80
N ASP A 274 18.57 53.30 36.57
CA ASP A 274 18.49 54.50 35.72
C ASP A 274 17.69 55.65 36.36
N LYS A 275 16.84 55.36 37.35
CA LYS A 275 16.01 56.35 38.05
C LYS A 275 16.65 56.97 39.29
N LYS A 276 17.82 56.49 39.74
CA LYS A 276 18.50 57.02 40.93
C LYS A 276 19.52 58.12 40.61
N ASP A 277 19.81 58.34 39.34
CA ASP A 277 20.82 59.28 38.86
C ASP A 277 20.24 60.57 38.24
N ASP A 278 18.90 60.75 38.29
CA ASP A 278 18.15 62.00 38.01
C ASP A 278 17.54 62.57 39.31
#